data_AF-A0A3D3B1G5-F1
#
_entry.id   AF-A0A3D3B1G5-F1
#
_cell.length_a   1.000
_cell.length_b   1.000
_cell.length_c   1.000
_cell.angle_alpha   90.00
_cell.angle_beta   90.00
_cell.angle_gamma   90.00
#
_symmetry.space_group_name_H-M   'P 1'
#
loop_
_entity.id
_entity.type
_entity.pdbx_description
1 polymer ?
#
loop_
_entity_poly.entity_id
_entity_poly.type
_entity_poly.pdbx_seq_one_letter_code
_entity_poly.pdbx_strand_id
1 'polypeptide(L)'
;MLRLVSWLARLCEFLLTCPYWAARFLFGTFIFNPQLGRLRLIVAPAMLYVLFALLLTYVYAPIRGAVGQIWMAKVLSYADERSLGTAIYDVKGRFVGIFDPILDSEEDFNYTGRPIELPDYIAYPDHKSLHVGEVPEDYWQCLVYQEDRHLGGLINPFGIDLYGVLKIPVSTVTRTLARGWPSLGVGGSTLSMQLARIFFKTPPSANETAAEKLSRKLKEWWLGPVIQWQLTRGGDPTLLKRWAANHFPLAQRTGGQELYGVEQTSLILFGKAASGLSRAEQYVLAAAVNQPVMLIGGSETLDKLRQATWKRVAGSRAKTCATALIADAGERARVVAELQHLAEAPPDPKPMPGTEEALAGLTQASAGRVGANPVFRSNALLASVKYGVREELTRRFGFGWRGKVSAVHLTLDAADNFQFREREKAALALLDARFKGNLDPHYTLDLSSVGEDQGQAAAKLPDVIIAAADDKGHLVRYFESNFNAAYFGSAAARETTTGHYEPAREARAIASLGETTSGSTAGGDSTCIIH
;
A
#
# COMPACT_ATOMS: atom_id res chain seq x y z
N MET A 1 -18.74 45.90 27.54
CA MET A 1 -19.75 44.95 27.02
C MET A 1 -20.63 45.53 25.91
N LEU A 2 -21.37 46.63 26.11
CA LEU A 2 -22.27 47.22 25.09
C LEU A 2 -21.60 47.53 23.73
N ARG A 3 -20.37 48.07 23.72
CA ARG A 3 -19.60 48.31 22.49
C ARG A 3 -19.20 47.02 21.76
N LEU A 4 -18.99 45.93 22.50
CA LEU A 4 -18.63 44.62 21.93
C LEU A 4 -19.87 43.98 21.28
N VAL A 5 -21.02 44.09 21.94
CA VAL A 5 -22.33 43.63 21.42
C VAL A 5 -22.73 44.42 20.18
N SER A 6 -22.56 45.75 20.16
CA SER A 6 -22.86 46.55 18.96
C SER A 6 -21.93 46.23 17.80
N TRP A 7 -20.65 45.95 18.07
CA TRP A 7 -19.69 45.52 17.05
C TRP A 7 -20.07 44.16 16.47
N LEU A 8 -20.42 43.19 17.31
CA LEU A 8 -20.89 41.87 16.88
C LEU A 8 -22.19 41.96 16.09
N ALA A 9 -23.15 42.79 16.50
CA ALA A 9 -24.40 43.00 15.78
C ALA A 9 -24.17 43.59 14.38
N ARG A 10 -23.33 44.62 14.26
CA ARG A 10 -22.93 45.21 12.97
C ARG A 10 -22.15 44.23 12.10
N LEU A 11 -21.31 43.41 12.70
CA LEU A 11 -20.60 42.34 11.99
C LEU A 11 -21.58 41.31 11.44
N CYS A 12 -22.56 40.86 12.24
CA CYS A 12 -23.62 39.95 11.78
C CYS A 12 -24.47 40.57 10.66
N GLU A 13 -24.87 41.84 10.80
CA GLU A 13 -25.61 42.56 9.76
C GLU A 13 -24.81 42.66 8.46
N PHE A 14 -23.51 42.97 8.55
CA PHE A 14 -22.61 43.00 7.39
C PHE A 14 -22.44 41.61 6.75
N LEU A 15 -22.25 40.57 7.57
CA LEU A 15 -22.11 39.18 7.11
C LEU A 15 -23.38 38.65 6.42
N LEU A 16 -24.56 39.15 6.79
CA LEU A 16 -25.84 38.78 6.15
C LEU A 16 -26.15 39.63 4.90
N THR A 17 -25.85 40.93 4.94
CA THR A 17 -26.20 41.87 3.86
C THR A 17 -25.19 41.89 2.73
N CYS A 18 -23.89 41.75 3.01
CA CYS A 18 -22.84 41.76 1.99
C CYS A 18 -23.02 40.63 0.93
N PRO A 19 -23.34 39.37 1.30
CA PRO A 19 -23.62 38.33 0.32
C PRO A 19 -24.84 38.66 -0.56
N TYR A 20 -25.89 39.26 0.02
CA TYR A 20 -27.07 39.68 -0.72
C TYR A 20 -26.74 40.76 -1.76
N TRP A 21 -25.97 41.78 -1.38
CA TRP A 21 -25.51 42.83 -2.30
C TRP A 21 -24.59 42.29 -3.39
N ALA A 22 -23.64 41.42 -3.04
CA ALA A 22 -22.75 40.77 -3.99
C ALA A 22 -23.52 39.89 -4.98
N ALA A 23 -24.50 39.09 -4.49
CA ALA A 23 -25.38 38.30 -5.34
C ALA A 23 -26.20 39.20 -6.26
N ARG A 24 -26.86 40.24 -5.73
CA ARG A 24 -27.64 41.19 -6.54
C ARG A 24 -26.79 41.85 -7.64
N PHE A 25 -25.56 42.25 -7.31
CA PHE A 25 -24.61 42.80 -8.28
C PHE A 25 -24.22 41.77 -9.35
N LEU A 26 -23.84 40.55 -8.96
CA LEU A 26 -23.48 39.47 -9.87
C LEU A 26 -24.63 39.10 -10.82
N PHE A 27 -25.82 38.87 -10.26
CA PHE A 27 -26.99 38.47 -11.02
C PHE A 27 -27.50 39.60 -11.91
N GLY A 28 -27.54 40.84 -11.41
CA GLY A 28 -27.99 42.00 -12.18
C GLY A 28 -27.03 42.45 -13.28
N THR A 29 -25.72 42.38 -13.03
CA THR A 29 -24.70 42.95 -13.94
C THR A 29 -24.22 41.95 -14.99
N PHE A 30 -24.18 40.66 -14.66
CA PHE A 30 -23.58 39.64 -15.53
C PHE A 30 -24.57 38.55 -16.00
N ILE A 31 -25.40 38.02 -15.11
CA ILE A 31 -26.24 36.86 -15.42
C ILE A 31 -27.54 37.25 -16.14
N PHE A 32 -28.25 38.27 -15.63
CA PHE A 32 -29.53 38.74 -16.14
C PHE A 32 -29.44 40.08 -16.87
N ASN A 33 -28.23 40.58 -17.14
CA ASN A 33 -28.05 41.86 -17.80
C ASN A 33 -28.51 41.80 -19.27
N PRO A 34 -29.59 42.50 -19.65
CA PRO A 34 -30.10 42.48 -21.02
C PRO A 34 -29.15 43.15 -22.02
N GLN A 35 -28.28 44.05 -21.56
CA GLN A 35 -27.33 44.78 -22.41
C GLN A 35 -26.23 43.88 -22.99
N LEU A 36 -26.00 42.70 -22.40
CA LEU A 36 -25.03 41.71 -22.90
C LEU A 36 -25.54 40.94 -24.13
N GLY A 37 -26.82 41.08 -24.51
CA GLY A 37 -27.38 40.46 -25.72
C GLY A 37 -27.11 38.95 -25.79
N ARG A 38 -26.47 38.48 -26.88
CA ARG A 38 -26.10 37.05 -27.05
C ARG A 38 -24.89 36.62 -26.20
N LEU A 39 -24.02 37.53 -25.78
CA LEU A 39 -22.85 37.21 -24.93
C LEU A 39 -23.27 36.67 -23.56
N ARG A 40 -24.49 36.98 -23.10
CA ARG A 40 -25.06 36.42 -21.87
C ARG A 40 -25.08 34.90 -21.86
N LEU A 41 -25.19 34.25 -23.03
CA LEU A 41 -25.20 32.77 -23.15
C LEU A 41 -23.85 32.15 -22.80
N ILE A 42 -22.76 32.94 -22.77
CA ILE A 42 -21.42 32.50 -22.39
C ILE A 42 -21.07 33.04 -21.00
N VAL A 43 -21.33 34.34 -20.77
CA VAL A 43 -21.00 35.01 -19.51
C VAL A 43 -21.80 34.45 -18.35
N ALA A 44 -23.10 34.21 -18.50
CA ALA A 44 -23.93 33.72 -17.40
C ALA A 44 -23.50 32.31 -16.94
N PRO A 45 -23.31 31.30 -17.82
CA PRO A 45 -22.78 30.01 -17.40
C PRO A 45 -21.37 30.07 -16.82
N ALA A 46 -20.49 30.91 -17.36
CA ALA A 46 -19.13 31.08 -16.83
C ALA A 46 -19.16 31.63 -15.40
N MET A 47 -19.96 32.68 -15.14
CA MET A 47 -20.12 33.25 -13.81
C MET A 47 -20.78 32.29 -12.82
N LEU A 48 -21.79 31.54 -13.26
CA LEU A 48 -22.42 30.49 -12.45
C LEU A 48 -21.40 29.40 -12.09
N TYR A 49 -20.51 29.02 -13.01
CA TYR A 49 -19.47 28.04 -12.73
C TYR A 49 -18.42 28.56 -11.75
N VAL A 50 -18.02 29.83 -11.86
CA VAL A 50 -17.11 30.46 -10.89
C VAL A 50 -17.75 30.48 -9.50
N LEU A 51 -19.02 30.88 -9.40
CA LEU A 51 -19.76 30.86 -8.15
C LEU A 51 -19.85 29.44 -7.57
N PHE A 52 -20.15 28.45 -8.41
CA PHE A 52 -20.14 27.05 -8.02
C PHE A 52 -18.78 26.62 -7.45
N ALA A 53 -17.68 26.95 -8.12
CA ALA A 53 -16.34 26.59 -7.67
C ALA A 53 -15.97 27.25 -6.34
N LEU A 54 -16.35 28.51 -6.14
CA LEU A 54 -16.16 29.22 -4.87
C LEU A 54 -16.98 28.60 -3.74
N LEU A 55 -18.27 28.32 -3.97
CA LEU A 55 -19.14 27.67 -2.99
C LEU A 55 -18.65 26.26 -2.65
N LEU A 56 -18.22 25.49 -3.65
CA LEU A 56 -17.67 24.16 -3.47
C LEU A 56 -16.43 24.18 -2.56
N THR A 57 -15.51 25.12 -2.80
CA THR A 57 -14.22 25.20 -2.13
C THR A 57 -14.33 25.80 -0.72
N TYR A 58 -15.02 26.93 -0.56
CA TYR A 58 -14.99 27.72 0.68
C TYR A 58 -16.19 27.52 1.59
N VAL A 59 -17.30 26.96 1.10
CA VAL A 59 -18.50 26.72 1.90
C VAL A 59 -18.70 25.22 2.10
N TYR A 60 -18.81 24.48 1.00
CA TYR A 60 -19.12 23.05 1.07
C TYR A 60 -17.98 22.22 1.65
N ALA A 61 -16.74 22.37 1.15
CA ALA A 61 -15.60 21.58 1.62
C ALA A 61 -15.35 21.65 3.14
N PRO A 62 -15.29 22.83 3.80
CA PRO A 62 -15.06 22.88 5.24
C PRO A 62 -16.22 22.29 6.05
N ILE A 63 -17.48 22.55 5.67
CA ILE A 63 -18.66 21.95 6.33
C ILE A 63 -18.61 20.42 6.19
N ARG A 64 -18.37 19.93 4.99
CA ARG A 64 -18.30 18.50 4.69
C ARG A 64 -17.16 17.82 5.43
N GLY A 65 -15.99 18.46 5.50
CA GLY A 65 -14.82 18.00 6.23
C GLY A 65 -15.12 17.84 7.72
N ALA A 66 -15.62 18.91 8.35
CA ALA A 66 -15.93 18.93 9.78
C ALA A 66 -17.01 17.91 10.17
N VAL A 67 -18.14 17.86 9.45
CA VAL A 67 -19.24 16.91 9.72
C VAL A 67 -18.82 15.47 9.40
N GLY A 68 -18.07 15.29 8.30
CA GLY A 68 -17.64 13.98 7.83
C GLY A 68 -16.69 13.26 8.75
N GLN A 69 -15.76 14.03 9.34
CA GLN A 69 -14.74 13.51 10.23
C GLN A 69 -15.36 12.72 11.40
N ILE A 70 -16.50 13.18 11.93
CA ILE A 70 -17.17 12.57 13.10
C ILE A 70 -17.46 11.08 12.87
N TRP A 71 -17.85 10.71 11.65
CA TRP A 71 -18.27 9.36 11.30
C TRP A 71 -17.17 8.58 10.57
N MET A 72 -16.42 9.25 9.71
CA MET A 72 -15.46 8.58 8.82
C MET A 72 -14.04 8.47 9.39
N ALA A 73 -13.69 9.21 10.46
CA ALA A 73 -12.34 9.18 11.01
C ALA A 73 -11.90 7.77 11.41
N LYS A 74 -12.78 7.01 12.07
CA LYS A 74 -12.50 5.62 12.49
C LYS A 74 -12.35 4.68 11.30
N VAL A 75 -13.21 4.83 10.30
CA VAL A 75 -13.18 4.03 9.07
C VAL A 75 -11.87 4.29 8.30
N LEU A 76 -11.46 5.56 8.20
CA LEU A 76 -10.22 5.93 7.54
C LEU A 76 -9.00 5.42 8.30
N SER A 77 -8.93 5.60 9.63
CA SER A 77 -7.79 5.11 10.41
C SER A 77 -7.64 3.60 10.33
N TYR A 78 -8.76 2.88 10.38
CA TYR A 78 -8.77 1.43 10.24
C TYR A 78 -8.38 0.98 8.82
N ALA A 79 -8.81 1.70 7.78
CA ALA A 79 -8.40 1.43 6.40
C ALA A 79 -6.90 1.63 6.17
N ASP A 80 -6.30 2.69 6.74
CA ASP A 80 -4.84 2.90 6.75
C ASP A 80 -4.14 1.74 7.45
N GLU A 81 -4.55 1.44 8.69
CA GLU A 81 -3.99 0.34 9.48
C GLU A 81 -4.00 -0.97 8.68
N ARG A 82 -5.16 -1.37 8.15
CA ARG A 82 -5.34 -2.62 7.37
C ARG A 82 -4.49 -2.65 6.09
N SER A 83 -4.26 -1.50 5.49
CA SER A 83 -3.45 -1.35 4.27
C SER A 83 -1.94 -1.34 4.53
N LEU A 84 -1.51 -1.23 5.79
CA LEU A 84 -0.11 -1.42 6.17
C LEU A 84 0.18 -2.91 6.35
N GLY A 85 1.28 -3.34 5.76
CA GLY A 85 1.81 -4.69 5.87
C GLY A 85 3.04 -4.74 6.75
N THR A 86 3.28 -5.90 7.33
CA THR A 86 4.46 -6.16 8.16
C THR A 86 5.66 -6.56 7.28
N ALA A 87 6.75 -5.79 7.33
CA ALA A 87 7.98 -6.09 6.59
C ALA A 87 8.72 -7.29 7.20
N ILE A 88 9.41 -8.07 6.38
CA ILE A 88 10.25 -9.19 6.81
C ILE A 88 11.69 -8.96 6.33
N TYR A 89 12.62 -8.93 7.28
CA TYR A 89 14.05 -8.87 7.05
C TYR A 89 14.72 -10.15 7.53
N ASP A 90 15.74 -10.62 6.83
CA ASP A 90 16.53 -11.76 7.29
C ASP A 90 17.59 -11.38 8.34
N VAL A 91 18.35 -12.37 8.81
CA VAL A 91 19.44 -12.17 9.79
C VAL A 91 20.54 -11.21 9.30
N LYS A 92 20.68 -11.03 7.99
CA LYS A 92 21.64 -10.09 7.37
C LYS A 92 21.04 -8.69 7.18
N GLY A 93 19.79 -8.46 7.63
CA GLY A 93 19.07 -7.21 7.45
C GLY A 93 18.56 -6.98 6.02
N ARG A 94 18.56 -8.00 5.16
CA ARG A 94 18.08 -7.89 3.79
C ARG A 94 16.56 -7.99 3.76
N PHE A 95 15.92 -7.13 2.97
CA PHE A 95 14.47 -7.16 2.80
C PHE A 95 14.02 -8.38 1.99
N VAL A 96 13.34 -9.31 2.66
CA VAL A 96 12.85 -10.57 2.08
C VAL A 96 11.48 -10.40 1.47
N GLY A 97 10.64 -9.53 2.01
CA GLY A 97 9.29 -9.30 1.52
C GLY A 97 8.36 -8.80 2.62
N ILE A 98 7.06 -8.93 2.38
CA ILE A 98 6.04 -8.59 3.38
C ILE A 98 5.26 -9.83 3.76
N PHE A 99 4.67 -9.85 4.95
CA PHE A 99 3.77 -10.93 5.32
C PHE A 99 2.66 -11.11 4.29
N ASP A 100 2.22 -12.36 4.12
CA ASP A 100 1.04 -12.60 3.30
C ASP A 100 -0.15 -11.88 3.94
N PRO A 101 -0.92 -11.08 3.20
CA PRO A 101 -2.04 -10.34 3.78
C PRO A 101 -3.02 -11.22 4.56
N ILE A 102 -3.18 -12.49 4.20
CA ILE A 102 -4.05 -13.44 4.91
C ILE A 102 -3.47 -13.79 6.29
N LEU A 103 -2.14 -13.88 6.41
CA LEU A 103 -1.46 -14.17 7.68
C LEU A 103 -1.28 -12.92 8.54
N ASP A 104 -1.41 -11.75 7.93
CA ASP A 104 -1.29 -10.40 8.49
C ASP A 104 -2.67 -9.73 8.62
N SER A 105 -3.73 -10.51 8.84
CA SER A 105 -5.12 -10.03 8.92
C SER A 105 -5.84 -10.69 10.09
N GLU A 106 -6.75 -9.95 10.71
CA GLU A 106 -7.70 -10.46 11.71
C GLU A 106 -8.93 -11.06 11.01
N GLU A 107 -8.73 -11.76 9.89
CA GLU A 107 -9.77 -12.23 8.95
C GLU A 107 -10.58 -11.11 8.27
N ASP A 108 -10.10 -9.88 8.40
CA ASP A 108 -10.68 -8.63 7.91
C ASP A 108 -10.17 -8.17 6.53
N PHE A 109 -9.27 -8.93 5.90
CA PHE A 109 -8.66 -8.59 4.61
C PHE A 109 -9.53 -9.01 3.43
N ASN A 110 -9.93 -8.03 2.60
CA ASN A 110 -10.65 -8.33 1.37
C ASN A 110 -9.68 -8.54 0.18
N TYR A 111 -9.42 -9.81 -0.15
CA TYR A 111 -8.59 -10.20 -1.30
C TYR A 111 -9.37 -10.32 -2.63
N THR A 112 -10.70 -10.19 -2.61
CA THR A 112 -11.57 -10.55 -3.75
C THR A 112 -11.51 -9.58 -4.93
N GLY A 113 -10.74 -8.49 -4.81
CA GLY A 113 -10.58 -7.49 -5.87
C GLY A 113 -11.84 -6.66 -6.16
N ARG A 114 -12.94 -6.91 -5.46
CA ARG A 114 -14.20 -6.15 -5.50
C ARG A 114 -14.70 -5.79 -4.09
N PRO A 115 -15.46 -4.70 -3.92
CA PRO A 115 -16.07 -4.39 -2.63
C PRO A 115 -17.03 -5.49 -2.18
N ILE A 116 -17.08 -5.77 -0.88
CA ILE A 116 -18.02 -6.69 -0.24
C ILE A 116 -18.93 -5.87 0.68
N GLU A 117 -20.25 -5.96 0.47
CA GLU A 117 -21.23 -5.33 1.35
C GLU A 117 -21.44 -6.22 2.59
N LEU A 118 -21.14 -5.68 3.77
CA LEU A 118 -21.43 -6.25 5.08
C LEU A 118 -22.60 -5.46 5.71
N PRO A 119 -23.34 -6.02 6.68
CA PRO A 119 -24.56 -5.41 7.21
C PRO A 119 -24.43 -3.93 7.63
N ASP A 120 -23.28 -3.54 8.19
CA ASP A 120 -23.03 -2.18 8.69
C ASP A 120 -21.90 -1.43 7.96
N TYR A 121 -21.26 -2.03 6.94
CA TYR A 121 -20.03 -1.50 6.33
C TYR A 121 -19.74 -2.12 4.95
N ILE A 122 -19.05 -1.39 4.06
CA ILE A 122 -18.57 -1.91 2.77
C ILE A 122 -17.06 -2.15 2.84
N ALA A 123 -16.64 -3.40 2.72
CA ALA A 123 -15.24 -3.80 2.69
C ALA A 123 -14.64 -3.64 1.30
N TYR A 124 -13.82 -2.61 1.07
CA TYR A 124 -13.07 -2.45 -0.18
C TYR A 124 -11.85 -3.37 -0.22
N PRO A 125 -11.42 -3.83 -1.42
CA PRO A 125 -10.18 -4.58 -1.59
C PRO A 125 -8.98 -3.75 -1.13
N ASP A 126 -8.18 -4.28 -0.23
CA ASP A 126 -7.04 -3.55 0.31
C ASP A 126 -5.81 -3.67 -0.57
N HIS A 127 -4.99 -2.64 -0.56
CA HIS A 127 -3.59 -2.75 -0.96
C HIS A 127 -2.73 -2.96 0.28
N LYS A 128 -1.57 -3.61 0.10
CA LYS A 128 -0.53 -3.62 1.14
C LYS A 128 0.61 -2.67 0.76
N SER A 129 1.08 -1.95 1.76
CA SER A 129 2.19 -1.02 1.70
C SER A 129 3.03 -1.12 2.96
N LEU A 130 4.30 -0.70 2.90
CA LEU A 130 5.17 -0.64 4.06
C LEU A 130 5.08 0.72 4.75
N HIS A 131 5.17 0.70 6.08
CA HIS A 131 5.23 1.92 6.86
C HIS A 131 6.54 2.66 6.59
N VAL A 132 6.46 3.90 6.12
CA VAL A 132 7.61 4.79 5.99
C VAL A 132 7.91 5.43 7.36
N GLY A 133 9.11 5.21 7.89
CA GLY A 133 9.53 5.80 9.17
C GLY A 133 9.56 7.32 9.11
N GLU A 134 10.48 7.84 8.30
CA GLU A 134 10.60 9.26 7.95
C GLU A 134 10.32 9.44 6.47
N VAL A 135 9.36 10.33 6.16
CA VAL A 135 9.00 10.59 4.76
C VAL A 135 10.10 11.42 4.09
N PRO A 136 10.71 10.93 3.00
CA PRO A 136 11.77 11.66 2.32
C PRO A 136 11.29 13.04 1.85
N GLU A 137 12.03 14.08 2.20
CA GLU A 137 11.58 15.47 2.04
C GLU A 137 11.48 15.88 0.57
N ASP A 138 12.48 15.53 -0.25
CA ASP A 138 12.48 15.87 -1.68
C ASP A 138 11.34 15.14 -2.42
N TYR A 139 11.01 13.91 -2.01
CA TYR A 139 9.83 13.20 -2.50
C TYR A 139 8.56 14.02 -2.25
N TRP A 140 8.35 14.45 -1.01
CA TRP A 140 7.17 15.21 -0.62
C TRP A 140 7.06 16.54 -1.37
N GLN A 141 8.16 17.30 -1.45
CA GLN A 141 8.16 18.59 -2.13
C GLN A 141 7.83 18.45 -3.62
N CYS A 142 8.41 17.45 -4.29
CA CYS A 142 8.10 17.18 -5.69
C CYS A 142 6.65 16.69 -5.88
N LEU A 143 6.16 15.84 -4.98
CA LEU A 143 4.79 15.34 -5.02
C LEU A 143 3.78 16.48 -4.92
N VAL A 144 3.91 17.33 -3.90
CA VAL A 144 3.07 18.52 -3.72
C VAL A 144 3.19 19.43 -4.93
N TYR A 145 4.41 19.69 -5.42
CA TYR A 145 4.61 20.55 -6.59
C TYR A 145 3.88 20.06 -7.85
N GLN A 146 3.90 18.75 -8.12
CA GLN A 146 3.29 18.18 -9.32
C GLN A 146 1.79 17.94 -9.19
N GLU A 147 1.35 17.45 -8.02
CA GLU A 147 0.00 16.91 -7.85
C GLU A 147 -0.91 17.83 -7.04
N ASP A 148 -0.39 18.71 -6.19
CA ASP A 148 -1.20 19.59 -5.33
C ASP A 148 -0.47 20.85 -4.84
N ARG A 149 -0.06 21.70 -5.80
CA ARG A 149 0.84 22.84 -5.54
C ARG A 149 0.31 23.88 -4.56
N HIS A 150 -1.00 23.93 -4.36
CA HIS A 150 -1.67 24.93 -3.53
C HIS A 150 -2.09 24.40 -2.15
N LEU A 151 -1.68 23.18 -1.79
CA LEU A 151 -2.05 22.51 -0.54
C LEU A 151 -1.89 23.42 0.68
N GLY A 152 -2.96 23.58 1.45
CA GLY A 152 -2.97 24.38 2.68
C GLY A 152 -2.93 25.89 2.47
N GLY A 153 -2.84 26.36 1.22
CA GLY A 153 -2.91 27.77 0.87
C GLY A 153 -4.34 28.26 0.67
N LEU A 154 -4.48 29.53 0.25
CA LEU A 154 -5.80 30.13 0.00
C LEU A 154 -6.57 29.44 -1.14
N ILE A 155 -5.88 28.86 -2.12
CA ILE A 155 -6.49 28.25 -3.31
C ILE A 155 -6.93 26.79 -3.05
N ASN A 156 -6.24 26.07 -2.15
CA ASN A 156 -6.64 24.74 -1.69
C ASN A 156 -6.58 24.64 -0.14
N PRO A 157 -7.51 25.31 0.58
CA PRO A 157 -7.52 25.31 2.03
C PRO A 157 -8.10 24.02 2.62
N PHE A 158 -9.03 23.36 1.91
CA PHE A 158 -9.86 22.28 2.45
C PHE A 158 -9.89 21.03 1.56
N GLY A 159 -8.84 20.80 0.77
CA GLY A 159 -8.71 19.58 -0.04
C GLY A 159 -9.46 19.64 -1.37
N ILE A 160 -9.91 20.83 -1.79
CA ILE A 160 -10.39 21.12 -3.14
C ILE A 160 -9.55 22.28 -3.69
N ASP A 161 -8.87 22.06 -4.81
CA ASP A 161 -8.08 23.09 -5.49
C ASP A 161 -8.98 23.94 -6.38
N LEU A 162 -9.25 25.19 -5.97
CA LEU A 162 -10.10 26.13 -6.69
C LEU A 162 -9.61 26.35 -8.12
N TYR A 163 -8.29 26.50 -8.32
CA TYR A 163 -7.72 26.67 -9.65
C TYR A 163 -7.96 25.44 -10.53
N GLY A 164 -7.75 24.25 -9.96
CA GLY A 164 -8.03 22.98 -10.60
C GLY A 164 -9.48 22.83 -11.03
N VAL A 165 -10.44 23.23 -10.19
CA VAL A 165 -11.88 23.24 -10.53
C VAL A 165 -12.16 24.22 -11.66
N LEU A 166 -11.69 25.46 -11.56
CA LEU A 166 -11.89 26.50 -12.58
C LEU A 166 -11.29 26.15 -13.94
N LYS A 167 -10.25 25.29 -13.98
CA LYS A 167 -9.62 24.81 -15.21
C LYS A 167 -10.45 23.74 -15.94
N ILE A 168 -11.40 23.07 -15.28
CA ILE A 168 -12.15 21.94 -15.87
C ILE A 168 -12.90 22.34 -17.15
N PRO A 169 -13.67 23.44 -17.22
CA PRO A 169 -14.41 23.81 -18.44
C PRO A 169 -13.47 24.11 -19.60
N VAL A 170 -12.41 24.88 -19.36
CA VAL A 170 -11.40 25.20 -20.38
C VAL A 170 -10.76 23.92 -20.92
N SER A 171 -10.34 23.02 -20.02
CA SER A 171 -9.72 21.75 -20.43
C SER A 171 -10.68 20.81 -21.17
N THR A 172 -11.99 20.90 -20.87
CA THR A 172 -13.06 20.15 -21.56
C THR A 172 -13.17 20.60 -23.02
N VAL A 173 -13.21 21.92 -23.24
CA VAL A 173 -13.28 22.51 -24.58
C VAL A 173 -12.02 22.15 -25.37
N THR A 174 -10.83 22.37 -24.81
CA THR A 174 -9.57 22.10 -25.52
C THR A 174 -9.42 20.61 -25.88
N ARG A 175 -9.83 19.69 -24.99
CA ARG A 175 -9.77 18.25 -25.28
C ARG A 175 -10.79 17.82 -26.33
N THR A 176 -12.00 18.37 -26.25
CA THR A 176 -13.07 18.08 -27.21
C THR A 176 -12.62 18.50 -28.61
N LEU A 177 -12.02 19.70 -28.74
CA LEU A 177 -11.46 20.17 -30.00
C LEU A 177 -10.30 19.28 -30.49
N ALA A 178 -9.36 18.93 -29.62
CA ALA A 178 -8.21 18.11 -30.00
C ALA A 178 -8.58 16.66 -30.40
N ARG A 179 -9.65 16.09 -29.83
CA ARG A 179 -10.11 14.72 -30.14
C ARG A 179 -11.18 14.66 -31.23
N GLY A 180 -11.78 15.79 -31.61
CA GLY A 180 -12.92 15.84 -32.54
C GLY A 180 -14.22 15.22 -32.01
N TRP A 181 -14.26 14.80 -30.74
CA TRP A 181 -15.42 14.20 -30.06
C TRP A 181 -15.54 14.75 -28.63
N PRO A 182 -16.77 14.90 -28.08
CA PRO A 182 -16.99 15.40 -26.73
C PRO A 182 -16.17 14.65 -25.67
N SER A 183 -15.33 15.38 -24.94
CA SER A 183 -14.46 14.78 -23.92
C SER A 183 -14.38 15.67 -22.68
N LEU A 184 -14.77 15.15 -21.52
CA LEU A 184 -14.69 15.85 -20.25
C LEU A 184 -13.22 16.17 -19.90
N GLY A 185 -13.02 17.38 -19.37
CA GLY A 185 -11.74 17.94 -18.94
C GLY A 185 -11.01 17.13 -17.87
N VAL A 186 -9.76 17.49 -17.63
CA VAL A 186 -8.88 16.88 -16.62
C VAL A 186 -8.20 17.97 -15.80
N GLY A 187 -8.21 17.83 -14.48
CA GLY A 187 -7.60 18.77 -13.55
C GLY A 187 -8.24 18.70 -12.16
N GLY A 188 -7.51 19.20 -11.16
CA GLY A 188 -8.04 19.51 -9.82
C GLY A 188 -8.23 18.35 -8.84
N SER A 189 -7.58 17.19 -9.05
CA SER A 189 -7.55 16.16 -8.00
C SER A 189 -6.42 16.46 -7.02
N THR A 190 -6.77 16.89 -5.82
CA THR A 190 -5.85 17.12 -4.70
C THR A 190 -5.34 15.79 -4.14
N LEU A 191 -4.28 15.82 -3.31
CA LEU A 191 -3.73 14.61 -2.68
C LEU A 191 -4.81 13.82 -1.92
N SER A 192 -5.68 14.51 -1.19
CA SER A 192 -6.78 13.92 -0.45
C SER A 192 -7.82 13.23 -1.35
N MET A 193 -8.13 13.81 -2.51
CA MET A 193 -8.95 13.14 -3.54
C MET A 193 -8.24 11.92 -4.13
N GLN A 194 -6.91 11.97 -4.30
CA GLN A 194 -6.15 10.81 -4.77
C GLN A 194 -6.20 9.66 -3.76
N LEU A 195 -6.02 9.95 -2.47
CA LEU A 195 -6.19 8.98 -1.38
C LEU A 195 -7.61 8.39 -1.35
N ALA A 196 -8.65 9.21 -1.55
CA ALA A 196 -10.02 8.71 -1.65
C ALA A 196 -10.17 7.67 -2.77
N ARG A 197 -9.60 7.92 -3.96
CA ARG A 197 -9.66 6.94 -5.06
C ARG A 197 -9.00 5.61 -4.72
N ILE A 198 -7.92 5.64 -3.93
CA ILE A 198 -7.14 4.47 -3.57
C ILE A 198 -7.88 3.61 -2.55
N PHE A 199 -8.43 4.21 -1.49
CA PHE A 199 -9.17 3.48 -0.46
C PHE A 199 -10.54 3.00 -0.92
N PHE A 200 -11.24 3.79 -1.74
CA PHE A 200 -12.57 3.44 -2.23
C PHE A 200 -12.55 2.77 -3.63
N LYS A 201 -11.36 2.43 -4.13
CA LYS A 201 -11.09 1.76 -5.43
C LYS A 201 -11.96 2.29 -6.58
N THR A 202 -11.90 3.60 -6.80
CA THR A 202 -12.51 4.26 -7.98
C THR A 202 -11.44 4.79 -8.94
N PRO A 203 -10.52 3.94 -9.47
CA PRO A 203 -9.53 4.41 -10.43
C PRO A 203 -10.22 4.82 -11.74
N PRO A 204 -9.72 5.85 -12.45
CA PRO A 204 -10.21 6.18 -13.79
C PRO A 204 -9.98 5.00 -14.75
N SER A 205 -10.96 4.68 -15.59
CA SER A 205 -10.78 3.70 -16.67
C SER A 205 -10.72 4.39 -18.04
N ALA A 206 -10.01 3.78 -18.99
CA ALA A 206 -9.92 4.32 -20.35
C ALA A 206 -11.27 4.30 -21.08
N ASN A 207 -12.18 3.43 -20.64
CA ASN A 207 -13.51 3.21 -21.22
C ASN A 207 -14.63 3.86 -20.37
N GLU A 208 -14.28 4.71 -19.40
CA GLU A 208 -15.24 5.38 -18.53
C GLU A 208 -16.13 6.35 -19.33
N THR A 209 -17.44 6.21 -19.19
CA THR A 209 -18.42 7.13 -19.78
C THR A 209 -18.36 8.51 -19.11
N ALA A 210 -18.91 9.54 -19.77
CA ALA A 210 -18.97 10.88 -19.19
C ALA A 210 -19.74 10.93 -17.85
N ALA A 211 -20.81 10.13 -17.72
CA ALA A 211 -21.61 10.04 -16.51
C ALA A 211 -20.86 9.36 -15.36
N GLU A 212 -20.16 8.27 -15.63
CA GLU A 212 -19.31 7.59 -14.63
C GLU A 212 -18.19 8.50 -14.14
N LYS A 213 -17.52 9.21 -15.06
CA LYS A 213 -16.47 10.17 -14.71
C LYS A 213 -16.98 11.32 -13.83
N LEU A 214 -18.19 11.82 -14.12
CA LEU A 214 -18.83 12.85 -13.29
C LEU A 214 -19.20 12.30 -11.91
N SER A 215 -19.83 11.12 -11.85
CA SER A 215 -20.19 10.43 -10.60
C SER A 215 -18.97 10.19 -9.72
N ARG A 216 -17.88 9.70 -10.30
CA ARG A 216 -16.60 9.53 -9.61
C ARG A 216 -16.05 10.87 -9.09
N LYS A 217 -16.08 11.93 -9.91
CA LYS A 217 -15.62 13.25 -9.47
C LYS A 217 -16.46 13.83 -8.32
N LEU A 218 -17.77 13.60 -8.33
CA LEU A 218 -18.64 13.97 -7.21
C LEU A 218 -18.28 13.19 -5.94
N LYS A 219 -17.97 11.89 -6.05
CA LYS A 219 -17.47 11.08 -4.91
C LYS A 219 -16.13 11.60 -4.39
N GLU A 220 -15.21 11.98 -5.28
CA GLU A 220 -13.94 12.59 -4.90
C GLU A 220 -14.14 13.92 -4.15
N TRP A 221 -15.03 14.81 -4.63
CA TRP A 221 -15.38 16.05 -3.94
C TRP A 221 -16.12 15.82 -2.62
N TRP A 222 -16.83 14.70 -2.49
CA TRP A 222 -17.51 14.31 -1.26
C TRP A 222 -16.55 13.80 -0.17
N LEU A 223 -15.48 13.10 -0.57
CA LEU A 223 -14.54 12.41 0.34
C LEU A 223 -13.25 13.20 0.59
N GLY A 224 -12.74 13.88 -0.44
CA GLY A 224 -11.49 14.66 -0.38
C GLY A 224 -11.44 15.64 0.80
N PRO A 225 -12.48 16.45 1.05
CA PRO A 225 -12.49 17.36 2.20
C PRO A 225 -12.44 16.65 3.56
N VAL A 226 -13.04 15.47 3.68
CA VAL A 226 -13.02 14.68 4.92
C VAL A 226 -11.63 14.15 5.19
N ILE A 227 -10.98 13.59 4.16
CA ILE A 227 -9.61 13.10 4.26
C ILE A 227 -8.65 14.25 4.55
N GLN A 228 -8.78 15.38 3.84
CA GLN A 228 -7.96 16.57 4.11
C GLN A 228 -8.10 16.99 5.57
N TRP A 229 -9.33 17.20 6.04
CA TRP A 229 -9.59 17.67 7.39
C TRP A 229 -9.08 16.71 8.47
N GLN A 230 -9.23 15.40 8.24
CA GLN A 230 -8.72 14.36 9.13
C GLN A 230 -7.20 14.32 9.20
N LEU A 231 -6.52 14.54 8.07
CA LEU A 231 -5.07 14.37 7.95
C LEU A 231 -4.27 15.68 8.07
N THR A 232 -4.93 16.84 8.07
CA THR A 232 -4.31 18.15 8.28
C THR A 232 -4.89 18.91 9.47
N ARG A 233 -5.15 18.20 10.58
CA ARG A 233 -5.73 18.78 11.79
C ARG A 233 -4.86 19.91 12.31
N GLY A 234 -5.44 21.09 12.52
CA GLY A 234 -4.69 22.26 12.98
C GLY A 234 -3.71 22.84 11.94
N GLY A 235 -3.84 22.45 10.67
CA GLY A 235 -2.98 22.93 9.58
C GLY A 235 -1.66 22.17 9.42
N ASP A 236 -1.40 21.15 10.24
CA ASP A 236 -0.19 20.31 10.15
C ASP A 236 -0.38 19.20 9.09
N PRO A 237 0.37 19.22 7.96
CA PRO A 237 0.24 18.21 6.92
C PRO A 237 1.00 16.91 7.20
N THR A 238 1.64 16.73 8.36
CA THR A 238 2.52 15.59 8.66
C THR A 238 1.83 14.24 8.43
N LEU A 239 0.57 14.09 8.87
CA LEU A 239 -0.16 12.83 8.70
C LEU A 239 -0.54 12.59 7.23
N LEU A 240 -0.96 13.64 6.52
CA LEU A 240 -1.20 13.59 5.06
C LEU A 240 0.07 13.20 4.29
N LYS A 241 1.22 13.78 4.68
CA LYS A 241 2.54 13.48 4.11
C LYS A 241 2.89 12.00 4.29
N ARG A 242 2.68 11.44 5.49
CA ARG A 242 2.89 10.01 5.78
C ARG A 242 1.94 9.12 4.97
N TRP A 243 0.65 9.44 4.92
CA TRP A 243 -0.34 8.66 4.18
C TRP A 243 -0.07 8.65 2.68
N ALA A 244 0.29 9.79 2.10
CA ALA A 244 0.67 9.86 0.69
C ALA A 244 1.90 8.99 0.41
N ALA A 245 2.89 9.03 1.29
CA ALA A 245 4.10 8.23 1.17
C ALA A 245 3.87 6.73 1.41
N ASN A 246 2.84 6.32 2.17
CA ASN A 246 2.50 4.92 2.38
C ASN A 246 1.61 4.35 1.27
N HIS A 247 0.62 5.11 0.78
CA HIS A 247 -0.49 4.51 0.04
C HIS A 247 -0.55 4.86 -1.44
N PHE A 248 0.30 5.73 -1.96
CA PHE A 248 0.24 6.04 -3.39
C PHE A 248 0.83 4.91 -4.24
N PRO A 249 0.18 4.53 -5.36
CA PRO A 249 0.75 3.57 -6.28
C PRO A 249 1.91 4.22 -7.03
N LEU A 250 3.09 3.61 -6.94
CA LEU A 250 4.30 4.14 -7.56
C LEU A 250 4.81 3.23 -8.68
N ALA A 251 4.46 1.95 -8.65
CA ALA A 251 4.85 1.01 -9.68
C ALA A 251 3.74 -0.02 -9.95
N GLN A 252 3.58 -0.42 -11.20
CA GLN A 252 2.59 -1.40 -11.65
C GLN A 252 3.27 -2.70 -12.10
N ARG A 253 2.67 -3.83 -11.74
CA ARG A 253 3.01 -5.16 -12.24
C ARG A 253 2.23 -5.46 -13.53
N THR A 254 2.85 -6.04 -14.55
CA THR A 254 2.11 -6.69 -15.65
C THR A 254 1.35 -7.90 -15.08
N GLY A 255 0.03 -7.74 -14.92
CA GLY A 255 -0.89 -8.78 -14.46
C GLY A 255 -1.06 -8.93 -12.94
N GLY A 256 -0.93 -7.87 -12.14
CA GLY A 256 -1.35 -7.88 -10.72
C GLY A 256 -1.37 -6.54 -9.98
N GLN A 257 -1.49 -6.60 -8.65
CA GLN A 257 -1.55 -5.43 -7.77
C GLN A 257 -0.32 -4.54 -7.90
N GLU A 258 -0.54 -3.22 -7.83
CA GLU A 258 0.49 -2.18 -7.85
C GLU A 258 1.35 -2.24 -6.58
N LEU A 259 2.57 -1.73 -6.65
CA LEU A 259 3.38 -1.43 -5.47
C LEU A 259 2.96 -0.06 -4.94
N TYR A 260 2.50 -0.08 -3.70
CA TYR A 260 2.05 1.09 -2.98
C TYR A 260 3.11 1.54 -1.99
N GLY A 261 3.32 2.85 -1.92
CA GLY A 261 4.20 3.49 -0.97
C GLY A 261 5.66 3.56 -1.38
N VAL A 262 6.33 4.59 -0.86
CA VAL A 262 7.72 4.93 -1.13
C VAL A 262 8.65 3.86 -0.59
N GLU A 263 8.45 3.40 0.65
CA GLU A 263 9.31 2.42 1.29
C GLU A 263 9.36 1.11 0.48
N GLN A 264 8.20 0.50 0.25
CA GLN A 264 8.10 -0.74 -0.53
C GLN A 264 8.65 -0.57 -1.96
N THR A 265 8.28 0.52 -2.64
CA THR A 265 8.72 0.72 -4.03
C THR A 265 10.22 0.98 -4.11
N SER A 266 10.80 1.70 -3.15
CA SER A 266 12.23 1.98 -3.09
C SER A 266 13.08 0.73 -2.90
N LEU A 267 12.61 -0.19 -2.04
CA LEU A 267 13.25 -1.48 -1.81
C LEU A 267 13.24 -2.36 -3.07
N ILE A 268 12.17 -2.29 -3.87
CA ILE A 268 12.06 -3.08 -5.10
C ILE A 268 12.80 -2.44 -6.29
N LEU A 269 12.69 -1.12 -6.48
CA LEU A 269 13.30 -0.42 -7.62
C LEU A 269 14.81 -0.16 -7.42
N PHE A 270 15.18 0.30 -6.24
CA PHE A 270 16.54 0.77 -5.97
C PHE A 270 17.32 -0.14 -5.02
N GLY A 271 16.63 -1.04 -4.30
CA GLY A 271 17.27 -1.90 -3.30
C GLY A 271 17.68 -1.14 -2.04
N LYS A 272 17.03 0.00 -1.77
CA LYS A 272 17.33 0.92 -0.67
C LYS A 272 16.05 1.18 0.11
N ALA A 273 16.16 1.38 1.42
CA ALA A 273 15.07 1.94 2.22
C ALA A 273 14.77 3.39 1.78
N ALA A 274 13.58 3.92 2.07
CA ALA A 274 13.21 5.27 1.63
C ALA A 274 14.17 6.35 2.17
N SER A 275 14.69 6.16 3.38
CA SER A 275 15.67 7.05 4.03
C SER A 275 17.04 7.07 3.32
N GLY A 276 17.36 6.04 2.53
CA GLY A 276 18.63 5.94 1.80
C GLY A 276 18.58 6.43 0.35
N LEU A 277 17.45 6.99 -0.10
CA LEU A 277 17.27 7.42 -1.48
C LEU A 277 18.01 8.73 -1.77
N SER A 278 18.67 8.80 -2.93
CA SER A 278 19.17 10.06 -3.47
C SER A 278 18.01 11.02 -3.79
N ARG A 279 18.30 12.31 -3.89
CA ARG A 279 17.30 13.33 -4.29
C ARG A 279 16.69 13.01 -5.67
N ALA A 280 17.48 12.49 -6.60
CA ALA A 280 17.00 12.07 -7.91
C ALA A 280 16.02 10.89 -7.80
N GLU A 281 16.37 9.85 -7.03
CA GLU A 281 15.52 8.69 -6.77
C GLU A 281 14.18 9.10 -6.11
N GLN A 282 14.22 10.02 -5.14
CA GLN A 282 13.03 10.57 -4.51
C GLN A 282 12.12 11.30 -5.49
N TYR A 283 12.67 12.14 -6.38
CA TYR A 283 11.89 12.83 -7.42
C TYR A 283 11.29 11.87 -8.45
N VAL A 284 11.99 10.78 -8.79
CA VAL A 284 11.44 9.73 -9.66
C VAL A 284 10.20 9.10 -9.02
N LEU A 285 10.27 8.72 -7.75
CA LEU A 285 9.13 8.14 -7.04
C LEU A 285 7.96 9.12 -6.92
N ALA A 286 8.22 10.40 -6.62
CA ALA A 286 7.18 11.43 -6.58
C ALA A 286 6.50 11.60 -7.94
N ALA A 287 7.29 11.62 -9.02
CA ALA A 287 6.80 11.75 -10.38
C ALA A 287 5.96 10.55 -10.86
N ALA A 288 6.10 9.39 -10.22
CA ALA A 288 5.42 8.15 -10.57
C ALA A 288 3.98 8.05 -10.05
N VAL A 289 3.55 8.87 -9.08
CA VAL A 289 2.20 8.77 -8.45
C VAL A 289 1.05 8.78 -9.46
N ASN A 290 1.13 9.64 -10.46
CA ASN A 290 0.10 9.76 -11.50
C ASN A 290 0.39 8.89 -12.74
N GLN A 291 1.61 8.35 -12.82
CA GLN A 291 2.10 7.53 -13.92
C GLN A 291 2.98 6.41 -13.38
N PRO A 292 2.39 5.38 -12.74
CA PRO A 292 3.14 4.33 -12.07
C PRO A 292 4.17 3.69 -13.00
N VAL A 293 5.35 3.38 -12.45
CA VAL A 293 6.45 2.74 -13.17
C VAL A 293 6.05 1.31 -13.55
N MET A 294 6.22 0.93 -14.82
CA MET A 294 6.00 -0.46 -15.24
C MET A 294 7.22 -1.31 -14.89
N LEU A 295 7.04 -2.34 -14.06
CA LEU A 295 8.15 -3.14 -13.52
C LEU A 295 8.58 -4.29 -14.41
N ILE A 296 7.62 -5.08 -14.88
CA ILE A 296 7.90 -6.31 -15.63
C ILE A 296 7.49 -6.10 -17.09
N GLY A 297 8.39 -6.46 -18.00
CA GLY A 297 8.12 -6.59 -19.44
C GLY A 297 7.25 -7.80 -19.76
N GLY A 298 7.32 -8.28 -21.01
CA GLY A 298 6.69 -9.57 -21.36
C GLY A 298 6.21 -9.66 -22.81
N SER A 299 6.07 -8.53 -23.48
CA SER A 299 5.93 -8.46 -24.93
C SER A 299 6.70 -7.24 -25.44
N GLU A 300 7.11 -7.26 -26.70
CA GLU A 300 7.84 -6.14 -27.33
C GLU A 300 7.08 -4.81 -27.17
N THR A 301 5.75 -4.85 -27.26
CA THR A 301 4.88 -3.69 -27.06
C THR A 301 4.92 -3.18 -25.61
N LEU A 302 4.87 -4.08 -24.63
CA LEU A 302 4.95 -3.73 -23.21
C LEU A 302 6.32 -3.18 -22.84
N ASP A 303 7.40 -3.69 -23.42
CA ASP A 303 8.75 -3.19 -23.20
C ASP A 303 8.96 -1.78 -23.79
N LYS A 304 8.44 -1.52 -24.99
CA LYS A 304 8.41 -0.16 -25.56
C LYS A 304 7.62 0.80 -24.66
N LEU A 305 6.48 0.36 -24.13
CA LEU A 305 5.67 1.16 -23.22
C LEU A 305 6.37 1.40 -21.86
N ARG A 306 7.07 0.39 -21.34
CA ARG A 306 7.90 0.47 -20.12
C ARG A 306 8.98 1.52 -20.29
N GLN A 307 9.76 1.45 -21.36
CA GLN A 307 10.81 2.43 -21.67
C GLN A 307 10.26 3.85 -21.84
N ALA A 308 9.17 4.01 -22.62
CA ALA A 308 8.56 5.32 -22.85
C ALA A 308 8.01 5.94 -21.56
N THR A 309 7.35 5.14 -20.72
CA THR A 309 6.82 5.57 -19.42
C THR A 309 7.96 5.97 -18.48
N TRP A 310 9.00 5.14 -18.40
CA TRP A 310 10.17 5.41 -17.56
C TRP A 310 10.89 6.70 -17.96
N LYS A 311 11.19 6.87 -19.26
CA LYS A 311 11.84 8.07 -19.78
C LYS A 311 11.03 9.34 -19.48
N ARG A 312 9.70 9.24 -19.49
CA ARG A 312 8.81 10.35 -19.13
C ARG A 312 8.84 10.64 -17.62
N VAL A 313 8.82 9.63 -16.76
CA VAL A 313 8.86 9.79 -15.31
C VAL A 313 10.22 10.35 -14.87
N ALA A 314 11.31 9.66 -15.19
CA ALA A 314 12.66 10.05 -14.77
C ALA A 314 13.21 11.26 -15.55
N GLY A 315 13.09 11.24 -16.88
CA GLY A 315 13.74 12.24 -17.75
C GLY A 315 12.99 13.56 -17.92
N SER A 316 11.67 13.60 -17.63
CA SER A 316 10.84 14.79 -17.86
C SER A 316 10.13 15.27 -16.60
N ARG A 317 9.32 14.43 -15.96
CA ARG A 317 8.55 14.83 -14.77
C ARG A 317 9.46 15.10 -13.58
N ALA A 318 10.31 14.15 -13.20
CA ALA A 318 11.26 14.33 -12.09
C ALA A 318 12.21 15.51 -12.36
N LYS A 319 12.69 15.66 -13.61
CA LYS A 319 13.51 16.81 -14.03
C LYS A 319 12.80 18.15 -13.84
N THR A 320 11.48 18.21 -14.04
CA THR A 320 10.69 19.42 -13.81
C THR A 320 10.73 19.84 -12.34
N CYS A 321 10.64 18.88 -11.40
CA CYS A 321 10.82 19.15 -9.97
C CYS A 321 12.23 19.64 -9.67
N ALA A 322 13.25 18.92 -10.13
CA ALA A 322 14.64 19.32 -9.90
C ALA A 322 14.93 20.74 -10.37
N THR A 323 14.41 21.11 -11.55
CA THR A 323 14.62 22.45 -12.13
C THR A 323 13.91 23.54 -11.35
N ALA A 324 12.73 23.25 -10.78
CA ALA A 324 11.88 24.21 -10.11
C ALA A 324 12.16 24.36 -8.60
N LEU A 325 12.58 23.28 -7.95
CA LEU A 325 12.69 23.21 -6.48
C LEU A 325 14.13 23.34 -5.97
N ILE A 326 15.14 22.96 -6.75
CA ILE A 326 16.55 23.08 -6.32
C ILE A 326 17.06 24.48 -6.64
N ALA A 327 17.28 25.28 -5.60
CA ALA A 327 17.80 26.64 -5.73
C ALA A 327 19.25 26.66 -6.20
N ASP A 328 20.12 25.84 -5.62
CA ASP A 328 21.55 25.81 -5.98
C ASP A 328 21.77 25.29 -7.41
N ALA A 329 22.52 26.04 -8.21
CA ALA A 329 22.73 25.70 -9.62
C ALA A 329 23.65 24.48 -9.80
N GLY A 330 24.65 24.30 -8.93
CA GLY A 330 25.58 23.18 -8.98
C GLY A 330 24.92 21.85 -8.64
N GLU A 331 24.17 21.83 -7.53
CA GLU A 331 23.37 20.70 -7.10
C GLU A 331 22.29 20.35 -8.11
N ARG A 332 21.59 21.35 -8.66
CA ARG A 332 20.59 21.15 -9.70
C ARG A 332 21.19 20.47 -10.93
N ALA A 333 22.37 20.92 -11.38
CA ALA A 333 23.05 20.29 -12.51
C ALA A 333 23.41 18.83 -12.23
N ARG A 334 23.91 18.53 -11.02
CA ARG A 334 24.22 17.15 -10.59
C ARG A 334 22.99 16.26 -10.57
N VAL A 335 21.90 16.71 -9.94
CA VAL A 335 20.65 15.93 -9.85
C VAL A 335 20.01 15.74 -11.23
N VAL A 336 20.03 16.77 -12.09
CA VAL A 336 19.53 16.65 -13.47
C VAL A 336 20.36 15.66 -14.28
N ALA A 337 21.68 15.63 -14.12
CA ALA A 337 22.54 14.65 -14.77
C ALA A 337 22.24 13.21 -14.28
N GLU A 338 22.06 13.03 -12.96
CA GLU A 338 21.66 11.74 -12.37
C GLU A 338 20.29 11.27 -12.91
N LEU A 339 19.31 12.17 -13.01
CA LEU A 339 18.01 11.87 -13.60
C LEU A 339 18.09 11.51 -15.09
N GLN A 340 18.99 12.14 -15.84
CA GLN A 340 19.24 11.80 -17.24
C GLN A 340 19.83 10.40 -17.36
N HIS A 341 20.82 10.06 -16.52
CA HIS A 341 21.39 8.72 -16.45
C HIS A 341 20.34 7.68 -16.06
N LEU A 342 19.53 7.94 -15.03
CA LEU A 342 18.42 7.07 -14.65
C LEU A 342 17.45 6.86 -15.81
N ALA A 343 17.17 7.90 -16.62
CA ALA A 343 16.22 7.83 -17.73
C ALA A 343 16.71 7.01 -18.95
N GLU A 344 17.97 6.57 -18.98
CA GLU A 344 18.54 5.78 -20.09
C GLU A 344 17.90 4.40 -20.19
N ALA A 345 17.64 3.74 -19.07
CA ALA A 345 17.01 2.43 -19.02
C ALA A 345 16.09 2.28 -17.80
N PRO A 346 14.91 1.65 -17.96
CA PRO A 346 14.06 1.32 -16.81
C PRO A 346 14.78 0.33 -15.88
N PRO A 347 14.68 0.51 -14.54
CA PRO A 347 15.26 -0.42 -13.60
C PRO A 347 14.53 -1.76 -13.69
N ASP A 348 15.29 -2.84 -13.65
CA ASP A 348 14.72 -4.15 -13.39
C ASP A 348 14.50 -4.30 -11.88
N PRO A 349 13.41 -4.97 -11.45
CA PRO A 349 13.15 -5.20 -10.03
C PRO A 349 14.35 -5.90 -9.39
N LYS A 350 14.91 -5.30 -8.34
CA LYS A 350 16.07 -5.89 -7.68
C LYS A 350 15.60 -7.09 -6.84
N PRO A 351 16.04 -8.32 -7.15
CA PRO A 351 15.89 -9.41 -6.20
C PRO A 351 16.67 -9.07 -4.92
N MET A 352 16.34 -9.75 -3.83
CA MET A 352 17.14 -9.62 -2.61
C MET A 352 18.60 -10.01 -2.93
N PRO A 353 19.61 -9.19 -2.59
CA PRO A 353 21.00 -9.50 -2.92
C PRO A 353 21.42 -10.88 -2.38
N GLY A 354 22.00 -11.74 -3.20
CA GLY A 354 22.40 -13.10 -2.81
C GLY A 354 21.24 -14.11 -2.81
N THR A 355 20.14 -13.81 -3.50
CA THR A 355 19.06 -14.78 -3.78
C THR A 355 19.06 -15.25 -5.24
N GLU A 356 19.90 -14.69 -6.09
CA GLU A 356 19.93 -15.00 -7.52
C GLU A 356 20.15 -16.49 -7.77
N GLU A 357 21.10 -17.10 -7.05
CA GLU A 357 21.36 -18.54 -7.11
C GLU A 357 20.22 -19.37 -6.50
N ALA A 358 19.66 -18.93 -5.36
CA ALA A 358 18.53 -19.60 -4.73
C ALA A 358 17.27 -19.57 -5.62
N LEU A 359 17.08 -18.51 -6.39
CA LEU A 359 15.95 -18.33 -7.29
C LEU A 359 16.21 -18.88 -8.71
N ALA A 360 17.44 -19.31 -9.02
CA ALA A 360 17.82 -19.83 -10.34
C ALA A 360 17.06 -21.12 -10.73
N GLY A 361 16.55 -21.88 -9.75
CA GLY A 361 15.70 -23.05 -9.98
C GLY A 361 14.24 -22.73 -10.30
N LEU A 362 13.82 -21.46 -10.22
CA LEU A 362 12.47 -21.05 -10.58
C LEU A 362 12.36 -20.80 -12.10
N THR A 363 11.17 -21.06 -12.65
CA THR A 363 10.89 -20.65 -14.04
C THR A 363 11.06 -19.13 -14.20
N GLN A 364 11.48 -18.66 -15.38
CA GLN A 364 11.70 -17.22 -15.64
C GLN A 364 10.48 -16.36 -15.26
N ALA A 365 9.26 -16.85 -15.52
CA ALA A 365 8.02 -16.19 -15.14
C ALA A 365 7.85 -16.09 -13.61
N SER A 366 8.26 -17.11 -12.86
CA SER A 366 8.20 -17.13 -11.39
C SER A 366 9.26 -16.22 -10.78
N ALA A 367 10.49 -16.24 -11.32
CA ALA A 367 11.59 -15.38 -10.89
C ALA A 367 11.23 -13.90 -11.05
N GLY A 368 10.65 -13.50 -12.20
CA GLY A 368 10.20 -12.12 -12.41
C GLY A 368 9.11 -11.68 -11.42
N ARG A 369 8.16 -12.57 -11.08
CA ARG A 369 7.12 -12.30 -10.08
C ARG A 369 7.66 -12.18 -8.66
N VAL A 370 8.60 -13.04 -8.28
CA VAL A 370 9.30 -13.02 -6.99
C VAL A 370 10.20 -11.77 -6.86
N GLY A 371 10.84 -11.35 -7.96
CA GLY A 371 11.62 -10.12 -7.99
C GLY A 371 10.75 -8.87 -7.82
N ALA A 372 9.57 -8.82 -8.44
CA ALA A 372 8.75 -7.61 -8.43
C ALA A 372 7.73 -7.50 -7.29
N ASN A 373 7.34 -8.61 -6.66
CA ASN A 373 6.27 -8.63 -5.67
C ASN A 373 6.75 -9.17 -4.31
N PRO A 374 6.75 -8.35 -3.25
CA PRO A 374 7.27 -8.74 -1.94
C PRO A 374 6.41 -9.81 -1.22
N VAL A 375 5.11 -9.94 -1.54
CA VAL A 375 4.27 -11.03 -1.00
C VAL A 375 4.66 -12.35 -1.65
N PHE A 376 4.69 -12.41 -2.98
CA PHE A 376 5.11 -13.62 -3.69
C PHE A 376 6.55 -14.02 -3.33
N ARG A 377 7.42 -13.03 -3.12
CA ARG A 377 8.79 -13.26 -2.66
C ARG A 377 8.83 -13.93 -1.29
N SER A 378 8.09 -13.40 -0.31
CA SER A 378 8.05 -13.99 1.03
C SER A 378 7.36 -15.37 1.03
N ASN A 379 6.31 -15.57 0.22
CA ASN A 379 5.65 -16.86 0.05
C ASN A 379 6.62 -17.91 -0.50
N ALA A 380 7.44 -17.52 -1.49
CA ALA A 380 8.43 -18.41 -2.09
C ALA A 380 9.57 -18.73 -1.12
N LEU A 381 10.19 -17.72 -0.51
CA LEU A 381 11.41 -17.87 0.30
C LEU A 381 11.14 -18.36 1.72
N LEU A 382 10.00 -18.01 2.32
CA LEU A 382 9.72 -18.18 3.75
C LEU A 382 8.41 -18.94 4.02
N ALA A 383 8.04 -19.89 3.17
CA ALA A 383 6.73 -20.58 3.23
C ALA A 383 6.30 -20.98 4.66
N SER A 384 7.00 -21.94 5.29
CA SER A 384 6.69 -22.38 6.67
C SER A 384 7.15 -21.39 7.73
N VAL A 385 8.27 -20.70 7.50
CA VAL A 385 8.85 -19.75 8.45
C VAL A 385 7.85 -18.68 8.85
N LYS A 386 7.07 -18.13 7.90
CA LYS A 386 6.10 -17.06 8.21
C LYS A 386 5.00 -17.48 9.17
N TYR A 387 4.55 -18.73 9.09
CA TYR A 387 3.58 -19.24 10.06
C TYR A 387 4.19 -19.28 11.45
N GLY A 388 5.43 -19.77 11.57
CA GLY A 388 6.16 -19.73 12.83
C GLY A 388 6.36 -18.33 13.40
N VAL A 389 6.77 -17.38 12.56
CA VAL A 389 6.94 -15.98 12.99
C VAL A 389 5.61 -15.39 13.43
N ARG A 390 4.51 -15.66 12.71
CA ARG A 390 3.16 -15.25 13.15
C ARG A 390 2.85 -15.79 14.54
N GLU A 391 3.13 -17.07 14.80
CA GLU A 391 2.89 -17.68 16.12
C GLU A 391 3.74 -17.04 17.23
N GLU A 392 4.98 -16.65 16.96
CA GLU A 392 5.81 -15.90 17.90
C GLU A 392 5.27 -14.48 18.15
N LEU A 393 4.84 -13.78 17.11
CA LEU A 393 4.23 -12.45 17.22
C LEU A 393 2.94 -12.51 18.04
N THR A 394 2.06 -13.46 17.75
CA THR A 394 0.83 -13.69 18.51
C THR A 394 1.14 -14.00 19.96
N ARG A 395 2.14 -14.85 20.23
CA ARG A 395 2.58 -15.15 21.61
C ARG A 395 3.02 -13.88 22.35
N ARG A 396 3.77 -13.00 21.70
CA ARG A 396 4.36 -11.81 22.32
C ARG A 396 3.42 -10.61 22.43
N PHE A 397 2.54 -10.41 21.45
CA PHE A 397 1.76 -9.18 21.29
C PHE A 397 0.23 -9.39 21.25
N GLY A 398 -0.22 -10.66 21.28
CA GLY A 398 -1.61 -11.08 21.12
C GLY A 398 -2.08 -11.06 19.65
N PHE A 399 -3.34 -11.40 19.39
CA PHE A 399 -3.90 -11.37 18.02
C PHE A 399 -3.78 -10.00 17.33
N GLY A 400 -3.89 -8.89 18.08
CA GLY A 400 -3.72 -7.52 17.58
C GLY A 400 -2.27 -7.07 17.41
N TRP A 401 -1.34 -7.99 17.10
CA TRP A 401 0.09 -7.68 16.95
C TRP A 401 0.38 -6.76 15.77
N ARG A 402 -0.47 -6.81 14.73
CA ARG A 402 -0.33 -6.02 13.50
C ARG A 402 -0.32 -4.51 13.74
N GLY A 403 -1.14 -4.02 14.67
CA GLY A 403 -1.16 -2.61 15.07
C GLY A 403 0.08 -2.17 15.85
N LYS A 404 0.97 -3.11 16.22
CA LYS A 404 2.14 -2.87 17.09
C LYS A 404 3.48 -3.16 16.40
N VAL A 405 3.48 -3.90 15.30
CA VAL A 405 4.69 -4.41 14.65
C VAL A 405 4.69 -4.00 13.19
N SER A 406 5.62 -3.12 12.81
CA SER A 406 5.79 -2.68 11.41
C SER A 406 6.76 -3.56 10.61
N ALA A 407 7.67 -4.25 11.31
CA ALA A 407 8.71 -5.07 10.71
C ALA A 407 9.17 -6.18 11.65
N VAL A 408 9.63 -7.29 11.08
CA VAL A 408 10.29 -8.39 11.78
C VAL A 408 11.68 -8.63 11.21
N HIS A 409 12.62 -8.95 12.08
CA HIS A 409 13.97 -9.37 11.74
C HIS A 409 14.12 -10.83 12.14
N LEU A 410 14.33 -11.69 11.16
CA LEU A 410 14.49 -13.13 11.37
C LEU A 410 15.88 -13.45 11.90
N THR A 411 15.98 -14.59 12.58
CA THR A 411 17.24 -15.16 13.03
C THR A 411 17.92 -16.04 11.97
N LEU A 412 17.23 -16.36 10.88
CA LEU A 412 17.74 -17.18 9.78
C LEU A 412 18.00 -16.37 8.52
N ASP A 413 18.86 -16.90 7.66
CA ASP A 413 19.05 -16.42 6.29
C ASP A 413 17.96 -17.01 5.38
N ALA A 414 17.18 -16.15 4.74
CA ALA A 414 16.04 -16.57 3.93
C ALA A 414 16.44 -17.38 2.68
N ALA A 415 17.59 -17.07 2.07
CA ALA A 415 18.07 -17.77 0.89
C ALA A 415 18.59 -19.16 1.26
N ASP A 416 19.41 -19.24 2.31
CA ASP A 416 19.92 -20.50 2.81
C ASP A 416 18.80 -21.43 3.28
N ASN A 417 17.80 -20.89 3.98
CA ASN A 417 16.68 -21.68 4.47
C ASN A 417 15.77 -22.15 3.35
N PHE A 418 15.61 -21.35 2.28
CA PHE A 418 14.93 -21.79 1.06
C PHE A 418 15.64 -22.99 0.43
N GLN A 419 16.97 -22.92 0.24
CA GLN A 419 17.73 -24.06 -0.30
C GLN A 419 17.66 -25.29 0.61
N PHE A 420 17.73 -25.08 1.92
CA PHE A 420 17.52 -26.14 2.91
C PHE A 420 16.15 -26.80 2.71
N ARG A 421 15.07 -26.03 2.61
CA ARG A 421 13.72 -26.55 2.36
C ARG A 421 13.64 -27.39 1.08
N GLU A 422 14.22 -26.93 -0.03
CA GLU A 422 14.17 -27.70 -1.28
C GLU A 422 14.95 -29.02 -1.18
N ARG A 423 16.05 -29.06 -0.41
CA ARG A 423 16.76 -30.32 -0.11
C ARG A 423 15.92 -31.26 0.74
N GLU A 424 15.26 -30.77 1.78
CA GLU A 424 14.39 -31.59 2.63
C GLU A 424 13.18 -32.13 1.85
N LYS A 425 12.58 -31.32 0.96
CA LYS A 425 11.53 -31.79 0.05
C LYS A 425 12.00 -32.93 -0.84
N ALA A 426 13.18 -32.80 -1.44
CA ALA A 426 13.75 -33.86 -2.27
C ALA A 426 14.07 -35.12 -1.45
N ALA A 427 14.58 -34.96 -0.23
CA ALA A 427 14.85 -36.07 0.67
C ALA A 427 13.57 -36.80 1.07
N LEU A 428 12.49 -36.08 1.38
CA LEU A 428 11.19 -36.66 1.70
C LEU A 428 10.59 -37.41 0.50
N ALA A 429 10.71 -36.89 -0.72
CA ALA A 429 10.26 -37.61 -1.93
C ALA A 429 11.07 -38.91 -2.16
N LEU A 430 12.38 -38.90 -1.89
CA LEU A 430 13.21 -40.11 -1.95
C LEU A 430 12.81 -41.13 -0.88
N LEU A 431 12.45 -40.67 0.33
CA LEU A 431 11.94 -41.52 1.40
C LEU A 431 10.57 -42.09 1.05
N ASP A 432 9.67 -41.29 0.47
CA ASP A 432 8.38 -41.74 -0.04
C ASP A 432 8.57 -42.89 -1.04
N ALA A 433 9.37 -42.66 -2.07
CA ALA A 433 9.64 -43.66 -3.10
C ALA A 433 10.27 -44.95 -2.53
N ARG A 434 11.20 -44.80 -1.59
CA ARG A 434 11.89 -45.94 -0.96
C ARG A 434 10.96 -46.78 -0.07
N PHE A 435 10.07 -46.13 0.66
CA PHE A 435 9.21 -46.76 1.66
C PHE A 435 7.75 -46.88 1.23
N LYS A 436 7.43 -46.64 -0.04
CA LYS A 436 6.06 -46.64 -0.58
C LYS A 436 5.24 -47.88 -0.22
N GLY A 437 5.86 -49.06 -0.16
CA GLY A 437 5.19 -50.31 0.24
C GLY A 437 4.93 -50.46 1.74
N ASN A 438 5.54 -49.60 2.57
CA ASN A 438 5.45 -49.60 4.03
C ASN A 438 4.65 -48.41 4.57
N LEU A 439 4.44 -47.38 3.76
CA LEU A 439 3.58 -46.25 4.11
C LEU A 439 2.11 -46.66 3.95
N ASP A 440 1.26 -46.20 4.86
CA ASP A 440 -0.18 -46.31 4.68
C ASP A 440 -0.56 -45.61 3.36
N PRO A 441 -1.35 -46.24 2.46
CA PRO A 441 -1.72 -45.66 1.17
C PRO A 441 -2.42 -44.29 1.24
N HIS A 442 -2.99 -43.93 2.40
CA HIS A 442 -3.59 -42.62 2.62
C HIS A 442 -2.56 -41.54 2.99
N TYR A 443 -1.28 -41.88 3.10
CA TYR A 443 -0.20 -40.96 3.40
C TYR A 443 0.87 -40.94 2.32
N THR A 444 1.47 -39.78 2.12
CA THR A 444 2.66 -39.58 1.29
C THR A 444 3.64 -38.66 2.01
N LEU A 445 4.94 -38.86 1.79
CA LEU A 445 5.99 -37.92 2.20
C LEU A 445 6.38 -36.99 1.05
N ASP A 446 5.95 -37.25 -0.19
CA ASP A 446 6.22 -36.36 -1.31
C ASP A 446 5.24 -35.18 -1.31
N LEU A 447 5.78 -34.00 -0.98
CA LEU A 447 5.02 -32.75 -0.94
C LEU A 447 4.41 -32.37 -2.30
N SER A 448 4.94 -32.88 -3.41
CA SER A 448 4.45 -32.57 -4.75
C SER A 448 3.24 -33.41 -5.18
N SER A 449 3.01 -34.56 -4.54
CA SER A 449 1.86 -35.43 -4.81
C SER A 449 0.65 -35.21 -3.89
N VAL A 450 0.73 -34.24 -2.98
CA VAL A 450 -0.37 -33.90 -2.06
C VAL A 450 -1.50 -33.22 -2.85
N GLY A 451 -2.68 -33.85 -2.86
CA GLY A 451 -3.88 -33.31 -3.52
C GLY A 451 -4.02 -33.62 -5.01
N GLU A 452 -3.22 -34.53 -5.58
CA GLU A 452 -3.51 -35.09 -6.91
C GLU A 452 -4.74 -36.01 -6.83
N ASP A 453 -5.85 -35.55 -7.41
CA ASP A 453 -7.13 -36.25 -7.45
C ASP A 453 -7.06 -37.42 -8.46
N GLN A 454 -6.62 -38.59 -7.97
CA GLN A 454 -6.66 -39.86 -8.71
C GLN A 454 -7.89 -40.72 -8.33
N GLY A 455 -9.02 -40.08 -8.01
CA GLY A 455 -10.28 -40.80 -7.72
C GLY A 455 -10.27 -41.63 -6.43
N GLN A 456 -9.31 -41.40 -5.54
CA GLN A 456 -9.23 -41.92 -4.17
C GLN A 456 -9.06 -40.75 -3.20
N ALA A 457 -9.38 -40.95 -1.92
CA ALA A 457 -9.20 -39.93 -0.89
C ALA A 457 -7.78 -39.34 -0.97
N ALA A 458 -7.68 -38.01 -1.10
CA ALA A 458 -6.41 -37.33 -1.31
C ALA A 458 -5.38 -37.77 -0.26
N ALA A 459 -4.20 -38.22 -0.73
CA ALA A 459 -3.11 -38.63 0.14
C ALA A 459 -2.72 -37.47 1.08
N LYS A 460 -2.63 -37.77 2.38
CA LYS A 460 -2.32 -36.82 3.44
C LYS A 460 -0.81 -36.77 3.68
N LEU A 461 -0.32 -35.60 4.03
CA LEU A 461 1.06 -35.41 4.41
C LEU A 461 1.16 -35.47 5.95
N PRO A 462 2.04 -36.29 6.55
CA PRO A 462 2.30 -36.20 7.98
C PRO A 462 3.04 -34.90 8.33
N ASP A 463 2.90 -34.45 9.58
CA ASP A 463 3.66 -33.31 10.11
C ASP A 463 5.14 -33.71 10.26
N VAL A 464 5.99 -33.18 9.38
CA VAL A 464 7.44 -33.30 9.46
C VAL A 464 7.99 -31.93 9.76
N ILE A 465 8.69 -31.81 10.89
CA ILE A 465 9.22 -30.56 11.41
C ILE A 465 10.72 -30.74 11.64
N ILE A 466 11.53 -29.82 11.11
CA ILE A 466 12.95 -29.74 11.41
C ILE A 466 13.23 -28.31 11.87
N ALA A 467 13.66 -28.17 13.12
CA ALA A 467 14.07 -26.91 13.70
C ALA A 467 15.48 -27.07 14.25
N ALA A 468 16.43 -26.30 13.71
CA ALA A 468 17.81 -26.26 14.20
C ALA A 468 18.08 -24.89 14.80
N ALA A 469 18.61 -24.89 16.03
CA ALA A 469 18.95 -23.68 16.76
C ALA A 469 20.48 -23.55 16.96
N ASP A 470 20.95 -22.31 17.11
CA ASP A 470 22.32 -22.02 17.56
C ASP A 470 22.46 -22.19 19.08
N ASP A 471 23.66 -21.90 19.59
CA ASP A 471 24.00 -21.95 21.02
C ASP A 471 23.22 -20.94 21.89
N LYS A 472 22.56 -19.96 21.25
CA LYS A 472 21.73 -18.93 21.90
C LYS A 472 20.24 -19.25 21.80
N GLY A 473 19.88 -20.39 21.18
CA GLY A 473 18.50 -20.78 20.97
C GLY A 473 17.81 -20.07 19.80
N HIS A 474 18.55 -19.37 18.94
CA HIS A 474 17.99 -18.79 17.73
C HIS A 474 17.81 -19.86 16.65
N LEU A 475 16.63 -19.91 16.03
CA LEU A 475 16.41 -20.79 14.89
C LEU A 475 17.26 -20.33 13.70
N VAL A 476 18.17 -21.20 13.26
CA VAL A 476 19.05 -20.97 12.10
C VAL A 476 18.59 -21.74 10.86
N ARG A 477 17.83 -22.83 11.04
CA ARG A 477 17.15 -23.56 9.96
C ARG A 477 15.77 -24.02 10.44
N TYR A 478 14.79 -23.89 9.56
CA TYR A 478 13.41 -24.30 9.83
C TYR A 478 12.74 -24.88 8.60
N PHE A 479 12.15 -26.07 8.76
CA PHE A 479 11.34 -26.76 7.78
C PHE A 479 10.08 -27.29 8.47
N GLU A 480 8.95 -27.18 7.79
CA GLU A 480 7.70 -27.79 8.22
C GLU A 480 6.85 -28.12 7.00
N SER A 481 6.24 -29.31 7.01
CA SER A 481 5.54 -29.88 5.86
C SER A 481 4.12 -29.33 5.65
N ASN A 482 3.37 -29.09 6.75
CA ASN A 482 1.94 -28.76 6.71
C ASN A 482 1.60 -27.31 7.07
N PHE A 483 2.60 -26.45 7.25
CA PHE A 483 2.43 -25.01 7.47
C PHE A 483 1.49 -24.65 8.64
N ASN A 484 1.35 -25.53 9.63
CA ASN A 484 0.51 -25.32 10.80
C ASN A 484 1.26 -24.69 11.98
N ALA A 485 2.57 -24.42 11.83
CA ALA A 485 3.45 -23.89 12.87
C ALA A 485 3.40 -24.70 14.16
N ALA A 486 3.26 -26.02 14.03
CA ALA A 486 3.17 -26.92 15.17
C ALA A 486 4.42 -26.82 16.04
N TYR A 487 5.61 -26.50 15.52
CA TYR A 487 6.78 -26.27 16.38
C TYR A 487 6.56 -25.19 17.47
N PHE A 488 5.77 -24.16 17.16
CA PHE A 488 5.61 -22.96 17.99
C PHE A 488 4.48 -23.07 19.02
N GLY A 489 3.95 -24.28 19.21
CA GLY A 489 2.92 -24.59 20.18
C GLY A 489 1.61 -25.06 19.55
N SER A 490 0.84 -25.86 20.28
CA SER A 490 -0.47 -26.33 19.81
C SER A 490 -1.55 -25.25 19.99
N ALA A 491 -2.58 -25.28 19.13
CA ALA A 491 -3.73 -24.38 19.26
C ALA A 491 -4.45 -24.54 20.61
N ALA A 492 -4.49 -25.76 21.16
CA ALA A 492 -5.10 -26.03 22.47
C ALA A 492 -4.35 -25.39 23.64
N ALA A 493 -3.06 -25.11 23.47
CA ALA A 493 -2.23 -24.44 24.47
C ALA A 493 -2.33 -22.90 24.39
N ARG A 494 -3.27 -22.36 23.61
CA ARG A 494 -3.48 -20.91 23.48
C ARG A 494 -4.78 -20.47 24.15
N GLU A 495 -4.76 -19.30 24.74
CA GLU A 495 -5.97 -18.62 25.19
C GLU A 495 -6.79 -18.17 23.97
N THR A 496 -8.07 -18.53 23.93
CA THR A 496 -8.95 -18.33 22.75
C THR A 496 -9.26 -16.86 22.45
N THR A 497 -9.18 -15.99 23.46
CA THR A 497 -9.50 -14.56 23.34
C THR A 497 -8.29 -13.71 22.97
N THR A 498 -7.10 -14.04 23.49
CA THR A 498 -5.90 -13.21 23.33
C THR A 498 -4.87 -13.82 22.39
N GLY A 499 -4.90 -15.14 22.22
CA GLY A 499 -3.91 -15.91 21.45
C GLY A 499 -2.62 -16.19 22.21
N HIS A 500 -2.52 -15.74 23.48
CA HIS A 500 -1.33 -15.97 24.29
C HIS A 500 -1.14 -17.46 24.55
N TYR A 501 0.12 -17.88 24.44
CA TYR A 501 0.53 -19.27 24.63
C TYR A 501 0.75 -19.55 26.12
N GLU A 502 0.12 -20.61 26.62
CA GLU A 502 0.25 -21.11 27.98
C GLU A 502 1.01 -22.45 27.98
N PRO A 503 2.31 -22.47 28.33
CA PRO A 503 3.13 -23.69 28.30
C PRO A 503 2.52 -24.85 29.09
N ALA A 504 1.86 -24.57 30.21
CA ALA A 504 1.23 -25.58 31.06
C ALA A 504 0.07 -26.34 30.39
N ARG A 505 -0.49 -25.82 29.30
CA ARG A 505 -1.56 -26.47 28.51
C ARG A 505 -1.00 -27.29 27.34
N GLU A 506 0.31 -27.21 27.08
CA GLU A 506 0.92 -27.98 26.00
C GLU A 506 1.06 -29.44 26.40
N ALA A 507 0.53 -30.33 25.56
CA ALA A 507 0.66 -31.76 25.73
C ALA A 507 1.22 -32.36 24.45
N ARG A 508 2.50 -32.76 24.48
CA ARG A 508 3.15 -33.46 23.37
C ARG A 508 3.93 -34.66 23.88
N ALA A 509 3.70 -35.81 23.25
CA ALA A 509 4.49 -37.00 23.50
C ALA A 509 5.87 -36.83 22.85
N ILE A 510 6.92 -36.71 23.67
CA ILE A 510 8.32 -36.64 23.22
C ILE A 510 8.99 -38.03 23.15
N ALA A 511 8.25 -39.09 23.49
CA ALA A 511 8.69 -40.49 23.47
C ALA A 511 10.07 -40.68 24.12
N SER A 512 10.96 -41.45 23.49
CA SER A 512 12.30 -41.78 24.00
C SER A 512 13.24 -40.57 24.11
N LEU A 513 12.89 -39.39 23.59
CA LEU A 513 13.67 -38.16 23.86
C LEU A 513 13.57 -37.73 25.33
N GLY A 514 12.56 -38.19 26.08
CA GLY A 514 12.50 -37.99 27.53
C GLY A 514 13.60 -38.74 28.30
N GLU A 515 14.24 -39.74 27.69
CA GLU A 515 15.32 -40.52 28.30
C GLU A 515 16.60 -39.69 28.47
N THR A 516 16.85 -38.71 27.59
CA THR A 516 18.03 -37.84 27.70
C THR A 516 17.94 -36.86 28.87
N THR A 517 16.73 -36.39 29.19
CA THR A 517 16.48 -35.56 30.38
C THR A 517 16.57 -36.37 31.68
N SER A 518 16.03 -37.59 31.71
CA SER A 518 16.12 -38.49 32.87
C SER A 518 17.53 -39.07 33.09
N GLY A 519 18.36 -39.13 32.05
CA GLY A 519 19.79 -39.39 32.20
C GLY A 519 20.56 -38.30 32.97
N SER A 520 20.05 -37.06 33.01
CA SER A 520 20.62 -35.96 33.79
C SER A 520 20.09 -35.90 35.23
N THR A 521 18.92 -36.49 35.48
CA THR A 521 18.28 -36.59 36.80
C THR A 521 17.80 -38.02 37.01
N ALA A 522 18.63 -38.83 37.67
CA ALA A 522 18.29 -40.21 37.99
C ALA A 522 16.96 -40.31 38.77
N GLY A 523 15.99 -41.00 38.18
CA GLY A 523 14.85 -41.61 38.87
C GLY A 523 13.48 -40.96 38.67
N GLY A 524 12.59 -41.67 37.97
CA GLY A 524 11.14 -41.53 38.12
C GLY A 524 10.41 -41.02 36.87
N ASP A 525 9.40 -41.78 36.44
CA ASP A 525 8.48 -41.58 35.31
C ASP A 525 8.29 -40.11 34.90
N SER A 526 8.80 -39.77 33.72
CA SER A 526 8.84 -38.39 33.23
C SER A 526 7.67 -38.12 32.27
N THR A 527 6.58 -37.58 32.80
CA THR A 527 5.75 -36.67 32.00
C THR A 527 6.47 -35.32 32.01
N CYS A 528 7.17 -34.99 30.92
CA CYS A 528 7.94 -33.76 30.84
C CYS A 528 6.99 -32.58 30.59
N ILE A 529 6.77 -31.75 31.61
CA ILE A 529 6.12 -30.45 31.49
C ILE A 529 7.24 -29.44 31.19
N ILE A 530 7.20 -28.83 30.00
CA ILE A 530 8.17 -27.80 29.60
C ILE A 530 7.75 -26.48 30.28
N HIS A 531 8.61 -25.93 31.13
CA HIS A 531 8.44 -24.63 31.80
C HIS A 531 8.74 -23.44 30.90
#